data_AF-A0A5B3FN08-F1
#
_entry.id   AF-A0A5B3FN08-F1
#
_cell.length_a   1.000
_cell.length_b   1.000
_cell.length_c   1.000
_cell.angle_alpha   90.00
_cell.angle_beta   90.00
_cell.angle_gamma   90.00
#
_symmetry.space_group_name_H-M   'P 1'
#
loop_
_entity.id
_entity.type
_entity.pdbx_description
1 polymer ?
#
loop_
_entity_poly.entity_id
_entity_poly.type
_entity_poly.pdbx_seq_one_letter_code
_entity_poly.pdbx_strand_id
1 'polypeptide(L)'
;MKKIGLLLFFAVFACSLSAQNRLSVFIGNANRYASVDLSDFCRRLCVEYDISAESLNNYYRRCGRDWGHVGLALEIARTSGRSMRDICDYYRRYKSEGWGRILIELGIGPESSYCAPFYDRVHCHSDYWHEHYDSYCKRHGKYHPHKHGYKKHPKYGKRKYGRYHDDDYDDDEDDDD
;
A
#
# COMPACT_ATOMS: atom_id res chain seq x y z
N MET A 1 8.32 -40.14 -1.61
CA MET A 1 8.01 -38.97 -2.47
C MET A 1 6.77 -38.18 -2.03
N LYS A 2 5.66 -38.80 -1.62
CA LYS A 2 4.42 -38.08 -1.21
C LYS A 2 4.59 -37.09 -0.04
N LYS A 3 5.43 -37.40 0.95
CA LYS A 3 5.65 -36.55 2.15
C LYS A 3 6.43 -35.26 1.86
N ILE A 4 7.38 -35.30 0.92
CA ILE A 4 8.19 -34.13 0.52
C ILE A 4 7.34 -33.16 -0.32
N GLY A 5 6.54 -33.68 -1.25
CA GLY A 5 5.59 -32.86 -2.01
C GLY A 5 4.53 -32.20 -1.13
N LEU A 6 4.04 -32.89 -0.09
CA LEU A 6 3.09 -32.34 0.86
C LEU A 6 3.70 -31.21 1.71
N LEU A 7 4.95 -31.37 2.18
CA LEU A 7 5.67 -30.34 2.93
C LEU A 7 5.96 -29.08 2.10
N LEU A 8 6.35 -29.24 0.84
CA LEU A 8 6.54 -28.10 -0.09
C LEU A 8 5.22 -27.38 -0.37
N PHE A 9 4.12 -28.13 -0.51
CA PHE A 9 2.79 -27.54 -0.70
C PHE A 9 2.34 -26.74 0.54
N PHE A 10 2.56 -27.26 1.75
CA PHE A 10 2.27 -26.53 3.00
C PHE A 10 3.17 -25.31 3.21
N ALA A 11 4.45 -25.39 2.85
CA ALA A 11 5.37 -24.25 2.94
C ALA A 11 4.97 -23.11 1.99
N VAL A 12 4.63 -23.44 0.73
CA VAL A 12 4.14 -22.45 -0.25
C VAL A 12 2.80 -21.86 0.20
N PHE A 13 1.89 -22.68 0.77
CA PHE A 13 0.60 -22.21 1.28
C PHE A 13 0.73 -21.31 2.52
N ALA A 14 1.58 -21.67 3.48
CA ALA A 14 1.83 -20.86 4.68
C ALA A 14 2.54 -19.52 4.36
N CYS A 15 3.52 -19.54 3.44
CA CYS A 15 4.15 -18.32 2.92
C CYS A 15 3.14 -17.43 2.19
N SER A 16 2.22 -18.02 1.43
CA SER A 16 1.15 -17.29 0.74
C SER A 16 0.19 -16.61 1.73
N LEU A 17 -0.20 -17.27 2.82
CA LEU A 17 -1.09 -16.68 3.84
C LEU A 17 -0.43 -15.50 4.58
N SER A 18 0.85 -15.63 4.96
CA SER A 18 1.59 -14.55 5.63
C SER A 18 1.80 -13.34 4.71
N ALA A 19 2.16 -13.59 3.44
CA ALA A 19 2.33 -12.56 2.42
C ALA A 19 1.01 -11.86 2.07
N GLN A 20 -0.07 -12.62 1.84
CA GLN A 20 -1.40 -12.06 1.58
C GLN A 20 -1.88 -11.19 2.74
N ASN A 21 -1.62 -11.59 3.98
CA ASN A 21 -1.96 -10.80 5.16
C ASN A 21 -1.23 -9.44 5.18
N ARG A 22 0.04 -9.39 4.76
CA ARG A 22 0.80 -8.13 4.66
C ARG A 22 0.25 -7.22 3.56
N LEU A 23 -0.08 -7.77 2.39
CA LEU A 23 -0.67 -6.98 1.29
C LEU A 23 -2.06 -6.45 1.65
N SER A 24 -2.89 -7.25 2.33
CA SER A 24 -4.21 -6.78 2.80
C SER A 24 -4.11 -5.69 3.86
N VAL A 25 -3.14 -5.79 4.78
CA VAL A 25 -2.89 -4.73 5.77
C VAL A 25 -2.47 -3.43 5.10
N PHE A 26 -1.55 -3.51 4.13
CA PHE A 26 -1.13 -2.36 3.34
C PHE A 26 -2.32 -1.69 2.62
N ILE A 27 -3.12 -2.48 1.90
CA ILE A 27 -4.32 -1.98 1.20
C ILE A 27 -5.28 -1.30 2.18
N GLY A 28 -5.55 -1.95 3.32
CA GLY A 28 -6.43 -1.41 4.35
C GLY A 28 -5.93 -0.09 4.95
N ASN A 29 -4.63 0.02 5.21
CA ASN A 29 -4.04 1.24 5.75
C ASN A 29 -4.03 2.39 4.73
N ALA A 30 -3.76 2.11 3.44
CA ALA A 30 -3.89 3.12 2.39
C ALA A 30 -5.31 3.65 2.29
N ASN A 31 -6.29 2.74 2.24
CA ASN A 31 -7.70 3.12 2.11
C ASN A 31 -8.18 3.93 3.32
N ARG A 32 -7.73 3.59 4.53
CA ARG A 32 -8.02 4.39 5.73
C ARG A 32 -7.45 5.79 5.64
N TYR A 33 -6.20 5.94 5.24
CA TYR A 33 -5.59 7.25 5.08
C TYR A 33 -6.31 8.05 3.98
N ALA A 34 -6.50 7.47 2.80
CA ALA A 34 -7.23 8.10 1.70
C ALA A 34 -8.68 8.48 2.08
N SER A 35 -9.31 7.77 3.02
CA SER A 35 -10.67 8.08 3.48
C SER A 35 -10.76 9.31 4.39
N VAL A 36 -9.66 9.70 5.06
CA VAL A 36 -9.64 10.85 5.96
C VAL A 36 -8.99 12.08 5.34
N ASP A 37 -8.06 11.88 4.40
CA ASP A 37 -7.37 12.96 3.70
C ASP A 37 -6.90 12.49 2.32
N LEU A 38 -7.85 12.48 1.37
CA LEU A 38 -7.57 12.02 0.00
C LEU A 38 -6.58 12.94 -0.73
N SER A 39 -6.67 14.25 -0.50
CA SER A 39 -5.83 15.24 -1.19
C SER A 39 -4.37 15.04 -0.82
N ASP A 40 -4.05 14.95 0.48
CA ASP A 40 -2.69 14.71 0.94
C ASP A 40 -2.19 13.32 0.52
N PHE A 41 -3.04 12.29 0.62
CA PHE A 41 -2.68 10.95 0.17
C PHE A 41 -2.29 10.93 -1.33
N CYS A 42 -3.11 11.51 -2.20
CA CYS A 42 -2.83 11.60 -3.63
C CYS A 42 -1.56 12.40 -3.92
N ARG A 43 -1.38 13.55 -3.26
CA ARG A 43 -0.17 14.39 -3.37
C ARG A 43 1.08 13.59 -3.03
N ARG A 44 1.07 12.83 -1.94
CA ARG A 44 2.19 11.98 -1.53
C ARG A 44 2.49 10.87 -2.54
N LEU A 45 1.47 10.22 -3.11
CA LEU A 45 1.69 9.25 -4.18
C LEU A 45 2.31 9.90 -5.43
N CYS A 46 1.84 11.08 -5.83
CA CYS A 46 2.42 11.81 -6.96
C CYS A 46 3.91 12.10 -6.74
N VAL A 47 4.29 12.58 -5.55
CA VAL A 47 5.68 12.89 -5.20
C VAL A 47 6.54 11.64 -5.07
N GLU A 48 6.09 10.64 -4.30
CA GLU A 48 6.86 9.43 -4.04
C GLU A 48 7.14 8.63 -5.32
N TYR A 49 6.19 8.59 -6.26
CA TYR A 49 6.32 7.78 -7.49
C TYR A 49 6.64 8.59 -8.74
N ASP A 50 6.80 9.91 -8.62
CA ASP A 50 7.03 10.83 -9.74
C ASP A 50 5.98 10.65 -10.86
N ILE A 51 4.70 10.78 -10.47
CA ILE A 51 3.56 10.64 -11.37
C ILE A 51 2.64 11.86 -11.30
N SER A 52 2.03 12.22 -12.44
CA SER A 52 1.04 13.30 -12.47
C SER A 52 -0.28 12.88 -11.80
N ALA A 53 -1.01 13.87 -11.26
CA ALA A 53 -2.34 13.66 -10.69
C ALA A 53 -3.33 13.08 -11.72
N GLU A 54 -3.20 13.48 -12.99
CA GLU A 54 -3.99 12.92 -14.10
C GLU A 54 -3.72 11.41 -14.29
N SER A 55 -2.44 11.03 -14.32
CA SER A 55 -2.03 9.62 -14.42
C SER A 55 -2.53 8.82 -13.21
N LEU A 56 -2.38 9.38 -12.01
CA LEU A 56 -2.84 8.75 -10.77
C LEU A 56 -4.36 8.50 -10.80
N ASN A 57 -5.15 9.48 -11.26
CA ASN A 57 -6.59 9.34 -11.42
C ASN A 57 -6.96 8.31 -12.52
N ASN A 58 -6.16 8.19 -13.58
CA ASN A 58 -6.32 7.11 -14.55
C ASN A 58 -6.09 5.74 -13.90
N TYR A 59 -5.03 5.59 -13.09
CA TYR A 59 -4.73 4.35 -12.39
C TYR A 59 -5.78 3.98 -11.36
N TYR A 60 -6.37 4.95 -10.65
CA TYR A 60 -7.51 4.71 -9.76
C TYR A 60 -8.66 4.01 -10.48
N ARG A 61 -9.05 4.49 -11.68
CA ARG A 61 -10.10 3.86 -12.47
C ARG A 61 -9.74 2.45 -12.94
N ARG A 62 -8.46 2.20 -13.25
CA ARG A 62 -7.97 0.91 -13.77
C ARG A 62 -7.73 -0.13 -12.67
N CYS A 63 -7.34 0.30 -11.47
CA CYS A 63 -7.09 -0.54 -10.30
C CYS A 63 -8.32 -0.67 -9.40
N GLY A 64 -9.51 -0.81 -10.02
CA GLY A 64 -10.73 -1.16 -9.28
C GLY A 64 -11.35 -0.05 -8.43
N ARG A 65 -10.95 1.22 -8.61
CA ARG A 65 -11.41 2.37 -7.81
C ARG A 65 -11.10 2.21 -6.32
N ASP A 66 -9.93 1.65 -6.01
CA ASP A 66 -9.45 1.44 -4.65
C ASP A 66 -8.03 2.01 -4.51
N TRP A 67 -7.83 2.90 -3.55
CA TRP A 67 -6.56 3.60 -3.37
C TRP A 67 -5.45 2.71 -2.83
N GLY A 68 -5.79 1.70 -2.03
CA GLY A 68 -4.86 0.66 -1.59
C GLY A 68 -4.38 -0.22 -2.75
N HIS A 69 -5.26 -0.55 -3.70
CA HIS A 69 -4.85 -1.22 -4.94
C HIS A 69 -3.96 -0.35 -5.82
N VAL A 70 -4.23 0.96 -5.92
CA VAL A 70 -3.35 1.90 -6.65
C VAL A 70 -1.97 1.97 -6.00
N GLY A 71 -1.93 2.18 -4.67
CA GLY A 71 -0.67 2.22 -3.94
C GLY A 71 0.15 0.93 -4.06
N LEU A 72 -0.52 -0.23 -4.08
CA LEU A 72 0.15 -1.52 -4.21
C LEU A 72 0.67 -1.71 -5.63
N ALA A 73 -0.13 -1.33 -6.64
CA ALA A 73 0.29 -1.36 -8.04
C ALA A 73 1.53 -0.49 -8.28
N LEU A 74 1.60 0.69 -7.65
CA LEU A 74 2.75 1.59 -7.73
C LEU A 74 4.02 0.98 -7.12
N GLU A 75 3.92 0.34 -5.95
CA GLU A 75 5.05 -0.40 -5.35
C GLU A 75 5.52 -1.55 -6.25
N ILE A 76 4.58 -2.30 -6.84
CA ILE A 76 4.89 -3.39 -7.77
C ILE A 76 5.55 -2.85 -9.04
N ALA A 77 5.05 -1.75 -9.61
CA ALA A 77 5.62 -1.12 -10.80
C ALA A 77 7.07 -0.69 -10.55
N ARG A 78 7.32 0.00 -9.42
CA ARG A 78 8.67 0.42 -9.03
C ARG A 78 9.60 -0.77 -8.80
N THR A 79 9.13 -1.81 -8.13
CA THR A 79 9.96 -2.99 -7.81
C THR A 79 10.29 -3.81 -9.07
N SER A 80 9.31 -4.01 -9.95
CA SER A 80 9.48 -4.81 -11.18
C SER A 80 10.10 -4.02 -12.34
N GLY A 81 10.19 -2.69 -12.23
CA GLY A 81 10.59 -1.81 -13.33
C GLY A 81 9.58 -1.77 -14.48
N ARG A 82 8.35 -2.27 -14.27
CA ARG A 82 7.29 -2.31 -15.28
C ARG A 82 6.50 -1.00 -15.28
N SER A 83 5.87 -0.68 -16.40
CA SER A 83 4.97 0.47 -16.45
C SER A 83 3.71 0.22 -15.62
N MET A 84 3.17 1.29 -15.02
CA MET A 84 1.87 1.20 -14.33
C MET A 84 0.74 0.72 -15.23
N ARG A 85 0.83 0.97 -16.55
CA ARG A 85 -0.11 0.43 -17.54
C ARG A 85 -0.07 -1.09 -17.56
N ASP A 86 1.12 -1.69 -17.59
CA ASP A 86 1.29 -3.14 -17.57
C ASP A 86 0.75 -3.72 -16.26
N ILE A 87 1.09 -3.11 -15.11
CA ILE A 87 0.62 -3.58 -13.80
C ILE A 87 -0.91 -3.55 -13.71
N CYS A 88 -1.56 -2.50 -14.23
CA CYS A 88 -3.02 -2.43 -14.31
C CYS A 88 -3.61 -3.56 -15.16
N ASP A 89 -2.92 -3.97 -16.23
CA ASP A 89 -3.38 -5.05 -17.10
C ASP A 89 -3.19 -6.43 -16.44
N TYR A 90 -2.11 -6.63 -15.68
CA TYR A 90 -1.95 -7.78 -14.78
C TYR A 90 -3.05 -7.82 -13.72
N TYR A 91 -3.34 -6.69 -13.06
CA TYR A 91 -4.43 -6.59 -12.10
C TYR A 91 -5.76 -7.01 -12.71
N ARG A 92 -6.10 -6.49 -13.90
CA ARG A 92 -7.35 -6.85 -14.59
C ARG A 92 -7.42 -8.35 -14.89
N ARG A 93 -6.31 -8.94 -15.36
CA ARG A 93 -6.25 -10.35 -15.76
C ARG A 93 -6.36 -11.30 -14.56
N TYR A 94 -5.66 -11.00 -13.47
CA TYR A 94 -5.52 -11.89 -12.33
C TYR A 94 -6.29 -11.43 -11.08
N LYS A 95 -7.27 -10.53 -11.24
CA LYS A 95 -8.04 -9.95 -10.11
C LYS A 95 -8.64 -11.02 -9.19
N SER A 96 -9.16 -12.11 -9.76
CA SER A 96 -9.76 -13.23 -9.02
C SER A 96 -8.74 -14.10 -8.27
N GLU A 97 -7.49 -14.15 -8.75
CA GLU A 97 -6.39 -14.89 -8.10
C GLU A 97 -5.65 -14.04 -7.05
N GLY A 98 -5.78 -12.72 -7.15
CA GLY A 98 -5.22 -11.75 -6.23
C GLY A 98 -3.75 -11.39 -6.50
N TRP A 99 -3.25 -10.45 -5.70
CA TRP A 99 -1.91 -9.87 -5.89
C TRP A 99 -0.76 -10.86 -5.76
N GLY A 100 -0.93 -11.93 -4.97
CA GLY A 100 0.08 -12.99 -4.84
C GLY A 100 0.43 -13.64 -6.18
N ARG A 101 -0.57 -13.90 -7.03
CA ARG A 101 -0.33 -14.42 -8.38
C ARG A 101 0.47 -13.44 -9.22
N ILE A 102 0.08 -12.16 -9.18
CA ILE A 102 0.73 -11.10 -9.96
C ILE A 102 2.20 -10.95 -9.55
N LEU A 103 2.52 -11.00 -8.26
CA LEU A 103 3.90 -10.95 -7.78
C LEU A 103 4.76 -12.11 -8.32
N ILE A 104 4.21 -13.33 -8.36
CA ILE A 104 4.91 -14.49 -8.91
C ILE A 104 5.17 -14.30 -10.40
N GLU A 105 4.16 -13.90 -11.18
CA GLU A 105 4.28 -13.65 -12.64
C GLU A 105 5.31 -12.55 -12.96
N LEU A 106 5.44 -11.56 -12.08
CA LEU A 106 6.39 -10.46 -12.22
C LEU A 106 7.78 -10.78 -11.65
N GLY A 107 8.02 -12.00 -11.18
CA GLY A 107 9.31 -12.41 -10.63
C GLY A 107 9.65 -11.79 -9.28
N ILE A 108 8.64 -11.39 -8.49
CA ILE A 108 8.76 -10.92 -7.09
C ILE A 108 8.30 -12.04 -6.12
N GLY A 109 8.30 -13.29 -6.59
CA GLY A 109 7.97 -14.45 -5.76
C GLY A 109 9.00 -14.73 -4.65
N PRO A 110 8.74 -15.68 -3.74
CA PRO A 110 9.57 -15.97 -2.57
C PRO A 110 11.06 -16.21 -2.86
N GLU A 111 11.38 -16.82 -3.99
CA GLU A 111 12.74 -17.15 -4.42
C GLU A 111 13.49 -15.98 -5.07
N SER A 112 12.82 -14.83 -5.25
CA SER A 112 13.38 -13.66 -5.90
C SER A 112 14.19 -12.79 -4.95
N SER A 113 15.31 -12.25 -5.45
CA SER A 113 16.08 -11.21 -4.75
C SER A 113 15.28 -9.93 -4.51
N TYR A 114 14.19 -9.71 -5.26
CA TYR A 114 13.28 -8.57 -5.07
C TYR A 114 12.26 -8.78 -3.95
N CYS A 115 12.05 -10.02 -3.48
CA CYS A 115 10.98 -10.35 -2.53
C CYS A 115 11.13 -9.60 -1.19
N ALA A 116 12.28 -9.75 -0.54
CA ALA A 116 12.51 -9.08 0.76
C ALA A 116 12.48 -7.55 0.65
N PRO A 117 13.21 -6.90 -0.30
CA PRO A 117 13.12 -5.45 -0.48
C PRO A 117 11.71 -4.93 -0.77
N PHE A 118 10.91 -5.68 -1.54
CA PHE A 118 9.51 -5.34 -1.81
C PHE A 118 8.67 -5.33 -0.54
N TYR A 119 8.71 -6.42 0.24
CA TYR A 119 7.93 -6.50 1.48
C TYR A 119 8.41 -5.52 2.54
N ASP A 120 9.69 -5.15 2.57
CA ASP A 120 10.21 -4.10 3.44
C ASP A 120 9.61 -2.73 3.08
N ARG A 121 9.54 -2.39 1.78
CA ARG A 121 8.91 -1.14 1.31
C ARG A 121 7.41 -1.12 1.60
N VAL A 122 6.70 -2.20 1.25
CA VAL A 122 5.26 -2.36 1.55
C VAL A 122 5.02 -2.19 3.04
N HIS A 123 5.85 -2.80 3.89
CA HIS A 123 5.72 -2.67 5.32
C HIS A 123 5.91 -1.22 5.80
N CYS A 124 6.99 -0.57 5.37
CA CYS A 124 7.28 0.80 5.74
C CYS A 124 6.19 1.79 5.31
N HIS A 125 5.68 1.68 4.08
CA HIS A 125 4.59 2.53 3.60
C HIS A 125 3.26 2.23 4.31
N SER A 126 2.97 0.95 4.59
CA SER A 126 1.80 0.57 5.38
C SER A 126 1.82 1.20 6.78
N ASP A 127 2.96 1.14 7.46
CA ASP A 127 3.15 1.73 8.79
C ASP A 127 3.01 3.25 8.75
N TYR A 128 3.59 3.88 7.73
CA TYR A 128 3.48 5.31 7.49
C TYR A 128 2.02 5.76 7.28
N TRP A 129 1.26 5.09 6.41
CA TRP A 129 -0.15 5.40 6.19
C TRP A 129 -1.01 5.20 7.44
N HIS A 130 -0.71 4.15 8.21
CA HIS A 130 -1.37 3.92 9.49
C HIS A 130 -1.08 5.05 10.49
N GLU A 131 0.17 5.49 10.60
CA GLU A 131 0.55 6.60 11.48
C GLU A 131 -0.11 7.92 11.08
N HIS A 132 -0.25 8.19 9.77
CA HIS A 132 -0.99 9.36 9.27
C HIS A 132 -2.48 9.30 9.64
N TYR A 133 -3.14 8.17 9.38
CA TYR A 133 -4.54 7.96 9.77
C TYR A 133 -4.74 8.12 11.28
N ASP A 134 -3.91 7.47 12.10
CA ASP A 134 -4.00 7.53 13.56
C ASP A 134 -3.79 8.96 14.09
N SER A 135 -2.84 9.70 13.50
CA SER A 135 -2.62 11.11 13.82
C SER A 135 -3.84 11.97 13.47
N TYR A 136 -4.38 11.81 12.25
CA TYR A 136 -5.59 12.52 11.82
C TYR A 136 -6.76 12.24 12.77
N CYS A 137 -7.04 10.98 13.09
CA CYS A 137 -8.14 10.62 13.99
C CYS A 137 -7.99 11.24 15.37
N LYS A 138 -6.77 11.32 15.93
CA LYS A 138 -6.52 11.96 17.23
C LYS A 138 -6.78 13.47 17.19
N ARG A 139 -6.39 14.15 16.12
CA ARG A 139 -6.63 15.60 15.94
C ARG A 139 -8.12 15.91 15.74
N HIS A 140 -8.84 15.03 15.03
CA HIS A 140 -10.20 15.32 14.58
C HIS A 140 -11.31 14.61 15.36
N GLY A 141 -11.00 13.80 16.38
CA GLY A 141 -11.85 13.42 17.53
C GLY A 141 -13.21 12.72 17.29
N LYS A 142 -13.80 12.79 16.10
CA LYS A 142 -15.18 12.36 15.78
C LYS A 142 -15.26 11.06 14.98
N TYR A 143 -14.13 10.50 14.54
CA TYR A 143 -14.08 9.30 13.69
C TYR A 143 -13.34 8.15 14.39
N HIS A 144 -13.97 7.57 15.41
CA HIS A 144 -13.53 6.29 15.98
C HIS A 144 -14.53 5.15 15.65
N PRO A 145 -14.56 4.61 14.42
CA PRO A 145 -15.17 3.31 14.21
C PRO A 145 -14.18 2.24 14.71
N HIS A 146 -14.31 1.84 15.97
CA HIS A 146 -13.68 0.68 16.62
C HIS A 146 -12.14 0.60 16.65
N LYS A 147 -11.60 0.17 17.80
CA LYS A 147 -10.17 -0.17 17.95
C LYS A 147 -9.82 -1.34 17.01
N HIS A 148 -9.12 -1.04 15.92
CA HIS A 148 -8.56 -2.07 15.05
C HIS A 148 -7.21 -2.54 15.61
N GLY A 149 -7.08 -3.86 15.82
CA GLY A 149 -5.88 -4.50 16.36
C GLY A 149 -4.71 -4.57 15.38
N TYR A 150 -4.24 -3.42 14.89
CA TYR A 150 -2.99 -3.35 14.15
C TYR A 150 -1.82 -3.46 15.14
N LYS A 151 -0.96 -4.46 14.95
CA LYS A 151 0.27 -4.64 15.73
C LYS A 151 1.43 -4.07 14.92
N LYS A 152 2.05 -2.99 15.43
CA LYS A 152 3.31 -2.46 14.89
C LYS A 152 4.38 -3.55 14.91
N HIS A 153 5.08 -3.71 13.80
CA HIS A 153 6.24 -4.60 13.75
C HIS A 153 7.46 -3.89 14.36
N PRO A 154 8.44 -4.61 14.93
CA PRO A 154 9.67 -3.98 15.43
C PRO A 154 10.41 -3.25 14.30
N LYS A 155 10.77 -1.98 14.54
CA LYS A 155 11.51 -1.13 13.57
C LYS A 155 12.96 -1.61 13.44
N TYR A 156 13.30 -2.33 12.38
CA TYR A 156 14.70 -2.61 12.03
C TYR A 156 15.19 -1.56 11.02
N GLY A 157 16.11 -0.68 11.45
CA GLY A 157 16.78 0.30 10.59
C GLY A 157 15.92 1.52 10.22
N LYS A 158 16.31 2.70 10.72
CA LYS A 158 15.67 3.97 10.33
C LYS A 158 15.98 4.28 8.86
N ARG A 159 15.07 3.93 7.93
CA ARG A 159 14.95 4.67 6.67
C ARG A 159 14.04 5.88 6.93
N LYS A 160 14.63 7.07 6.82
CA LYS A 160 13.93 8.35 7.00
C LYS A 160 12.99 8.56 5.81
N TYR A 161 11.72 8.23 5.96
CA TYR A 161 10.70 8.88 5.16
C TYR A 161 10.70 10.35 5.56
N GLY A 162 10.87 11.22 4.58
CA GLY A 162 11.12 12.65 4.78
C GLY A 162 10.07 13.27 5.70
N ARG A 163 10.56 14.10 6.62
CA ARG A 163 9.73 15.05 7.37
C ARG A 163 9.19 16.04 6.34
N TYR A 164 8.04 15.74 5.77
CA TYR A 164 7.28 16.75 5.04
C TYR A 164 6.80 17.75 6.09
N HIS A 165 7.21 18.99 5.91
CA HIS A 165 6.78 20.08 6.79
C HIS A 165 5.25 20.16 6.73
N ASP A 166 4.65 20.20 7.90
CA ASP A 166 3.25 20.56 8.07
C ASP A 166 3.23 22.07 7.81
N ASP A 167 2.94 22.43 6.57
CA ASP A 167 2.66 23.83 6.21
C ASP A 167 1.22 24.05 6.68
N ASP A 168 1.09 24.62 7.88
CA ASP A 168 -0.17 25.05 8.46
C ASP A 168 -0.81 26.06 7.48
N TYR A 169 -1.86 25.63 6.78
CA TYR A 169 -2.79 26.54 6.12
C TYR A 169 -3.81 26.95 7.18
N ASP A 170 -3.55 28.09 7.82
CA ASP A 170 -4.55 28.88 8.54
C ASP A 170 -5.62 29.29 7.51
N ASP A 171 -6.76 28.61 7.55
CA ASP A 171 -7.96 28.96 6.79
C ASP A 171 -8.80 29.88 7.68
N ASP A 172 -8.37 31.13 7.80
CA ASP A 172 -9.17 32.23 8.35
C ASP A 172 -10.17 32.67 7.26
N GLU A 173 -11.27 31.93 7.10
CA GLU A 173 -12.50 32.45 6.52
C GLU A 173 -13.45 32.82 7.68
N ASP A 174 -13.25 34.02 8.22
CA ASP A 174 -14.30 34.74 8.95
C ASP A 174 -15.32 35.24 7.92
N ASP A 175 -16.48 34.57 7.85
CA ASP A 175 -17.65 35.06 7.12
C ASP A 175 -18.22 36.30 7.83
N ASP A 176 -18.31 37.39 7.06
CA ASP A 176 -18.96 38.66 7.38
C ASP A 176 -20.47 38.48 7.67
N ASP A 177 -20.98 39.18 8.71
CA ASP A 177 -22.41 39.47 8.96
C ASP A 177 -22.61 41.00 9.05
#